data_AF-L8GD97-F1
#
_entry.id   AF-L8GD97-F1
#
_cell.length_a   1.000
_cell.length_b   1.000
_cell.length_c   1.000
_cell.angle_alpha   90.00
_cell.angle_beta   90.00
_cell.angle_gamma   90.00
#
_symmetry.space_group_name_H-M   'P 1'
#
loop_
_entity.id
_entity.type
_entity.pdbx_description
1 polymer ?
#
loop_
_entity_poly.entity_id
_entity_poly.type
_entity_poly.pdbx_seq_one_letter_code
_entity_poly.pdbx_strand_id
1 'polypeptide(L)'
;MSSRNNTNRKKKLMDWINTTCQRKFPVKKTEVPVIYIDIKSKLLRDTLRVILAQAPEISLNEESLSVERNFLFHYLPDLEASHKWNHVDPQDSIIPEHIALLINHIHLSYKETEVRLASLLKTGEITYDLLPFLFKPNGLVYTTCRGTKKPRCIRFESGEAKTSTTGVDYFHIKGKYLEFDGKVLGKAPIETAILGFCGSRTINSLEAFPLQYHEAEESMRETLVKCGRKFCFSLIGTQHRHYRGKAFQMKKNKPIEIFINSRIMVDAAMFQELNPNYTRPSIFKSTNSIDLWLFGDTTSSNKLDESAMESSVNLDALTDEDLLICSPTVLGFSLNDKLWLEFAVADISGISWNESLFNQLAIPYKSKKLIEALTTSQSSGKTKYTFDDFVEGKGRGLIMLLYGPPGVGKTMTAEGLSEHLERPLYTVSAGNLSKDAKLLEAQLCEMFEVAEKWKALLLLDEADDFLCKRSHDSNHNSLVSVFLRKLEYYKGIMLLTTNRVRDFDEAVQSRIHVGIKYSFLGVDTRKAIWRSFLETKTETGDAVYSDKQLNVLAKHSLNGRQASIKNAVRSAHAIASSDGTHLCYSHLETVLEVGKEFENDFRGSGEMANMLSYA
;
A
#
# COMPACT_ATOMS: atom_id res chain seq x y z
N MET A 1 4.00 -29.90 -67.87
CA MET A 1 3.73 -28.44 -67.70
C MET A 1 3.35 -28.04 -66.26
N SER A 2 3.14 -28.95 -65.29
CA SER A 2 2.79 -28.57 -63.91
C SER A 2 3.98 -28.19 -63.00
N SER A 3 5.22 -28.64 -63.28
CA SER A 3 6.37 -28.30 -62.43
C SER A 3 6.90 -26.87 -62.63
N ARG A 4 6.79 -26.31 -63.86
CA ARG A 4 7.20 -24.93 -64.20
C ARG A 4 6.29 -23.85 -63.62
N ASN A 5 4.98 -24.11 -63.48
CA ASN A 5 4.06 -23.17 -62.83
C ASN A 5 4.30 -23.06 -61.32
N ASN A 6 4.76 -24.13 -60.68
CA ASN A 6 5.06 -24.11 -59.24
C ASN A 6 6.39 -23.39 -58.93
N THR A 7 7.36 -23.45 -59.85
CA THR A 7 8.62 -22.70 -59.75
C THR A 7 8.44 -21.21 -60.00
N ASN A 8 7.56 -20.81 -60.93
CA ASN A 8 7.22 -19.40 -61.18
C ASN A 8 6.39 -18.78 -60.04
N ARG A 9 5.50 -19.55 -59.40
CA ARG A 9 4.81 -19.11 -58.16
C ARG A 9 5.79 -18.93 -57.00
N LYS A 10 6.74 -19.85 -56.79
CA LYS A 10 7.83 -19.69 -55.80
C LYS A 10 8.78 -18.52 -56.10
N LYS A 11 8.98 -18.15 -57.37
CA LYS A 11 9.77 -16.96 -57.75
C LYS A 11 9.03 -15.64 -57.48
N LYS A 12 7.73 -15.57 -57.80
CA LYS A 12 6.86 -14.44 -57.39
C LYS A 12 6.69 -14.32 -55.88
N LEU A 13 6.81 -15.43 -55.14
CA LEU A 13 6.78 -15.49 -53.67
C LEU A 13 7.83 -14.57 -53.01
N MET A 14 9.05 -14.53 -53.58
CA MET A 14 10.17 -13.71 -53.10
C MET A 14 10.03 -12.23 -53.48
N ASP A 15 9.16 -11.88 -54.44
CA ASP A 15 8.94 -10.48 -54.82
C ASP A 15 7.99 -9.77 -53.83
N TRP A 16 7.19 -10.51 -53.06
CA TRP A 16 6.15 -9.95 -52.19
C TRP A 16 6.46 -10.05 -50.69
N ILE A 17 7.20 -11.09 -50.29
CA ILE A 17 7.59 -11.31 -48.90
C ILE A 17 9.10 -11.61 -48.90
N ASN A 18 9.88 -10.74 -48.26
CA ASN A 18 11.30 -11.00 -48.02
C ASN A 18 11.48 -11.39 -46.56
N THR A 19 12.19 -12.48 -46.30
CA THR A 19 12.72 -12.74 -44.97
C THR A 19 14.07 -12.07 -44.85
N THR A 20 14.21 -11.15 -43.91
CA THR A 20 15.47 -10.46 -43.63
C THR A 20 15.91 -10.83 -42.22
N CYS A 21 17.08 -11.45 -42.13
CA CYS A 21 17.71 -11.75 -40.84
C CYS A 21 18.49 -10.50 -40.41
N GLN A 22 17.99 -9.76 -39.42
CA GLN A 22 18.75 -8.67 -38.82
C GLN A 22 19.45 -9.18 -37.55
N ARG A 23 20.77 -8.99 -37.48
CA ARG A 23 21.54 -9.16 -36.24
C ARG A 23 21.54 -7.82 -35.52
N LYS A 24 21.16 -7.76 -34.24
CA LYS A 24 21.32 -6.53 -33.46
C LYS A 24 22.84 -6.31 -33.25
N PHE A 25 23.28 -5.05 -33.25
CA PHE A 25 24.71 -4.69 -33.12
C PHE A 25 25.27 -5.12 -31.75
N PRO A 26 26.58 -5.45 -31.64
CA PRO A 26 27.05 -6.45 -30.70
C PRO A 26 27.26 -5.91 -29.29
N VAL A 27 26.60 -6.53 -28.30
CA VAL A 27 27.13 -6.61 -26.93
C VAL A 27 26.97 -8.06 -26.41
N LYS A 28 27.96 -8.89 -26.78
CA LYS A 28 28.35 -10.21 -26.23
C LYS A 28 27.38 -11.42 -26.30
N LYS A 29 27.87 -12.45 -27.02
CA LYS A 29 27.73 -13.93 -26.89
C LYS A 29 26.43 -14.49 -26.30
N THR A 30 25.35 -14.47 -27.09
CA THR A 30 24.59 -15.62 -27.65
C THR A 30 23.30 -15.05 -28.24
N GLU A 31 23.34 -14.52 -29.46
CA GLU A 31 22.12 -14.06 -30.12
C GLU A 31 21.46 -15.22 -30.88
N VAL A 32 20.24 -15.56 -30.48
CA VAL A 32 19.29 -16.23 -31.39
C VAL A 32 18.95 -15.19 -32.47
N PRO A 33 19.15 -15.48 -33.76
CA PRO A 33 18.86 -14.52 -34.83
C PRO A 33 17.36 -14.16 -34.81
N VAL A 34 17.03 -12.89 -34.59
CA VAL A 34 15.65 -12.39 -34.72
C VAL A 34 15.37 -12.23 -36.21
N ILE A 35 14.36 -12.96 -36.69
CA ILE A 35 14.03 -13.00 -38.11
C ILE A 35 12.85 -12.07 -38.36
N TYR A 36 13.04 -11.09 -39.24
CA TYR A 36 11.99 -10.18 -39.66
C TYR A 36 11.42 -10.60 -41.02
N ILE A 37 10.13 -10.36 -41.20
CA ILE A 37 9.42 -10.52 -42.46
C ILE A 37 9.09 -9.14 -43.01
N ASP A 38 9.75 -8.76 -44.10
CA ASP A 38 9.50 -7.54 -44.84
C ASP A 38 8.36 -7.77 -45.84
N ILE A 39 7.26 -7.06 -45.63
CA ILE A 39 6.03 -7.20 -46.43
C ILE A 39 6.01 -6.12 -47.52
N LYS A 40 6.29 -6.53 -48.76
CA LYS A 40 6.34 -5.60 -49.90
C LYS A 40 4.98 -5.33 -50.53
N SER A 41 3.99 -6.21 -50.36
CA SER A 41 2.65 -6.03 -50.92
C SER A 41 1.84 -4.97 -50.17
N LYS A 42 1.39 -3.91 -50.85
CA LYS A 42 0.57 -2.84 -50.26
C LYS A 42 -0.75 -3.35 -49.68
N LEU A 43 -1.44 -4.23 -50.41
CA LEU A 43 -2.71 -4.83 -49.99
C LEU A 43 -2.56 -5.67 -48.71
N LEU A 44 -1.49 -6.49 -48.63
CA LEU A 44 -1.22 -7.31 -47.45
C LEU A 44 -0.86 -6.43 -46.24
N ARG A 45 -0.17 -5.31 -46.46
CA ARG A 45 0.11 -4.34 -45.39
C ARG A 45 -1.16 -3.72 -44.84
N ASP A 46 -2.08 -3.30 -45.70
CA ASP A 46 -3.34 -2.67 -45.27
C ASP A 46 -4.22 -3.65 -44.48
N THR A 47 -4.27 -4.93 -44.87
CA THR A 47 -4.97 -5.96 -44.08
C THR A 47 -4.27 -6.25 -42.76
N LEU A 48 -2.94 -6.38 -42.75
CA LEU A 48 -2.18 -6.58 -41.52
C LEU A 48 -2.27 -5.38 -40.58
N ARG A 49 -2.44 -4.16 -41.09
CA ARG A 49 -2.69 -2.97 -40.26
C ARG A 49 -4.01 -3.06 -39.50
N VAL A 50 -5.03 -3.70 -40.07
CA VAL A 50 -6.32 -3.93 -39.41
C VAL A 50 -6.19 -5.04 -38.35
N ILE A 51 -5.53 -6.15 -38.69
CA ILE A 51 -5.38 -7.31 -37.79
C ILE A 51 -4.44 -6.97 -36.62
N LEU A 52 -3.37 -6.23 -36.90
CA LEU A 52 -2.36 -5.81 -35.92
C LEU A 52 -2.66 -4.41 -35.36
N ALA A 53 -3.86 -3.87 -35.55
CA ALA A 53 -4.25 -2.54 -35.06
C ALA A 53 -4.09 -2.37 -33.53
N GLN A 54 -4.15 -3.48 -32.80
CA GLN A 54 -3.99 -3.53 -31.34
C GLN A 54 -2.58 -3.97 -30.89
N ALA A 55 -1.64 -4.18 -31.82
CA ALA A 55 -0.27 -4.55 -31.52
C ALA A 55 0.57 -3.30 -31.17
N PRO A 56 1.13 -3.19 -29.96
CA PRO A 56 1.85 -1.99 -29.54
C PRO A 56 3.23 -1.79 -30.19
N GLU A 57 3.80 -2.83 -30.81
CA GLU A 57 5.22 -2.85 -31.22
C GLU A 57 5.49 -2.56 -32.70
N ILE A 58 4.47 -2.33 -33.54
CA ILE A 58 4.68 -2.10 -34.96
C ILE A 58 4.20 -0.71 -35.38
N SER A 59 5.10 0.06 -35.99
CA SER A 59 4.80 1.32 -36.65
C SER A 59 3.93 1.07 -37.88
N LEU A 60 2.61 1.12 -37.71
CA LEU A 60 1.65 0.91 -38.79
C LEU A 60 1.77 1.97 -39.91
N ASN A 61 2.40 3.11 -39.64
CA ASN A 61 2.50 4.25 -40.55
C ASN A 61 3.67 4.18 -41.54
N GLU A 62 4.58 3.20 -41.42
CA GLU A 62 5.75 3.12 -42.31
C GLU A 62 5.39 2.60 -43.71
N GLU A 63 6.07 3.13 -44.74
CA GLU A 63 5.93 2.71 -46.15
C GLU A 63 6.48 1.31 -46.41
N SER A 64 7.20 0.71 -45.45
CA SER A 64 7.66 -0.67 -45.47
C SER A 64 7.32 -1.30 -44.12
N LEU A 65 6.41 -2.27 -44.11
CA LEU A 65 6.03 -2.98 -42.88
C LEU A 65 6.99 -4.16 -42.68
N SER A 66 7.84 -4.09 -41.65
CA SER A 66 8.69 -5.19 -41.22
C SER A 66 8.18 -5.71 -39.88
N VAL A 67 7.84 -7.00 -39.81
CA VAL A 67 7.28 -7.60 -38.59
C VAL A 67 8.16 -8.78 -38.15
N GLU A 68 8.40 -8.88 -36.85
CA GLU A 68 9.12 -10.04 -36.31
C GLU A 68 8.33 -11.33 -36.58
N ARG A 69 9.03 -12.37 -37.05
CA ARG A 69 8.42 -13.65 -37.41
C ARG A 69 7.77 -14.37 -36.21
N ASN A 70 8.37 -14.30 -35.02
CA ASN A 70 7.77 -14.87 -33.80
C ASN A 70 6.48 -14.14 -33.41
N PHE A 71 6.43 -12.84 -33.64
CA PHE A 71 5.24 -12.04 -33.36
C PHE A 71 4.06 -12.46 -34.26
N LEU A 72 4.31 -12.67 -35.55
CA LEU A 72 3.30 -13.14 -36.51
C LEU A 72 2.76 -14.54 -36.20
N PHE A 73 3.54 -15.39 -35.53
CA PHE A 73 3.08 -16.71 -35.09
C PHE A 73 1.86 -16.61 -34.17
N HIS A 74 1.83 -15.63 -33.26
CA HIS A 74 0.74 -15.47 -32.29
C HIS A 74 -0.59 -15.04 -32.94
N TYR A 75 -0.52 -14.35 -34.07
CA TYR A 75 -1.69 -13.89 -34.83
C TYR A 75 -2.11 -14.88 -35.93
N LEU A 76 -1.49 -16.07 -36.02
CA LEU A 76 -1.90 -17.10 -36.99
C LEU A 76 -3.41 -17.41 -36.95
N PRO A 77 -4.04 -17.59 -35.77
CA PRO A 77 -5.48 -17.85 -35.71
C PRO A 77 -6.32 -16.69 -36.26
N ASP A 78 -5.90 -15.45 -36.01
CA ASP A 78 -6.59 -14.24 -36.49
C ASP A 78 -6.39 -14.06 -38.00
N LEU A 79 -5.20 -14.39 -38.51
CA LEU A 79 -4.89 -14.43 -39.94
C LEU A 79 -5.74 -15.50 -40.65
N GLU A 80 -5.87 -16.68 -40.06
CA GLU A 80 -6.73 -17.76 -40.56
C GLU A 80 -8.23 -17.42 -40.49
N ALA A 81 -8.66 -16.68 -39.48
CA ALA A 81 -10.02 -16.18 -39.37
C ALA A 81 -10.31 -15.07 -40.41
N SER A 82 -9.33 -14.19 -40.67
CA SER A 82 -9.42 -13.15 -41.70
C SER A 82 -9.45 -13.73 -43.12
N HIS A 83 -8.87 -14.91 -43.34
CA HIS A 83 -8.99 -15.68 -44.58
C HIS A 83 -10.47 -16.09 -44.86
N LYS A 84 -11.36 -16.03 -43.86
CA LYS A 84 -12.81 -16.27 -44.00
C LYS A 84 -13.65 -14.99 -44.15
N TRP A 85 -13.05 -13.80 -44.20
CA TRP A 85 -13.78 -12.54 -44.43
C TRP A 85 -14.39 -12.48 -45.83
N ASN A 86 -15.66 -12.87 -45.94
CA ASN A 86 -16.48 -12.84 -47.16
C ASN A 86 -17.14 -11.47 -47.46
N HIS A 87 -16.49 -10.35 -47.12
CA HIS A 87 -16.96 -9.01 -47.51
C HIS A 87 -15.88 -8.23 -48.25
N VAL A 88 -15.34 -8.83 -49.30
CA VAL A 88 -14.49 -8.13 -50.28
C VAL A 88 -15.21 -8.17 -51.62
N ASP A 89 -15.36 -7.00 -52.25
CA ASP A 89 -15.95 -6.83 -53.58
C ASP A 89 -15.35 -7.83 -54.59
N PRO A 90 -16.12 -8.36 -55.56
CA PRO A 90 -15.68 -9.39 -56.50
C PRO A 90 -14.54 -8.97 -57.47
N GLN A 91 -13.95 -7.78 -57.28
CA GLN A 91 -12.76 -7.33 -58.01
C GLN A 91 -11.42 -7.62 -57.30
N ASP A 92 -11.38 -7.94 -56.00
CA ASP A 92 -10.14 -8.13 -55.24
C ASP A 92 -9.83 -9.61 -54.90
N SER A 93 -9.79 -10.46 -55.94
CA SER A 93 -9.46 -11.91 -55.85
C SER A 93 -8.03 -12.23 -55.36
N ILE A 94 -7.20 -11.22 -55.07
CA ILE A 94 -5.75 -11.37 -54.81
C ILE A 94 -5.42 -11.35 -53.30
N ILE A 95 -6.26 -10.72 -52.48
CA ILE A 95 -6.00 -10.53 -51.04
C ILE A 95 -6.01 -11.87 -50.26
N PRO A 96 -7.01 -12.75 -50.43
CA PRO A 96 -7.01 -14.05 -49.75
C PRO A 96 -5.82 -14.92 -50.15
N GLU A 97 -5.38 -14.85 -51.41
CA GLU A 97 -4.19 -15.56 -51.89
C GLU A 97 -2.92 -15.07 -51.17
N HIS A 98 -2.75 -13.75 -51.00
CA HIS A 98 -1.59 -13.18 -50.31
C HIS A 98 -1.54 -13.57 -48.82
N ILE A 99 -2.69 -13.57 -48.14
CA ILE A 99 -2.80 -13.99 -46.73
C ILE A 99 -2.51 -15.48 -46.60
N ALA A 100 -3.07 -16.32 -47.48
CA ALA A 100 -2.80 -17.76 -47.52
C ALA A 100 -1.30 -18.07 -47.72
N LEU A 101 -0.59 -17.27 -48.52
CA LEU A 101 0.84 -17.43 -48.73
C LEU A 101 1.66 -17.09 -47.47
N LEU A 102 1.29 -16.01 -46.75
CA LEU A 102 1.91 -15.64 -45.48
C LEU A 102 1.68 -16.72 -44.41
N ILE A 103 0.43 -17.19 -44.28
CA ILE A 103 0.04 -18.26 -43.35
C ILE A 103 0.86 -19.53 -43.64
N ASN A 104 0.91 -19.97 -44.90
CA ASN A 104 1.69 -21.15 -45.30
C ASN A 104 3.20 -20.99 -45.03
N HIS A 105 3.76 -19.79 -45.23
CA HIS A 105 5.17 -19.53 -44.96
C HIS A 105 5.49 -19.65 -43.46
N ILE A 106 4.62 -19.12 -42.59
CA ILE A 106 4.78 -19.19 -41.14
C ILE A 106 4.60 -20.64 -40.66
N HIS A 107 3.55 -21.34 -41.10
CA HIS A 107 3.31 -22.75 -40.78
C HIS A 107 4.49 -23.65 -41.15
N LEU A 108 5.03 -23.50 -42.37
CA LEU A 108 6.20 -24.27 -42.79
C LEU A 108 7.45 -23.97 -41.95
N SER A 109 7.58 -22.74 -41.45
CA SER A 109 8.72 -22.30 -40.65
C SER A 109 8.64 -22.77 -39.19
N TYR A 110 7.44 -22.96 -38.64
CA TYR A 110 7.23 -23.34 -37.23
C TYR A 110 6.61 -24.72 -37.02
N LYS A 111 6.39 -25.51 -38.07
CA LYS A 111 5.76 -26.84 -37.97
C LYS A 111 6.34 -27.73 -36.88
N GLU A 112 7.66 -27.81 -36.76
CA GLU A 112 8.32 -28.60 -35.72
C GLU A 112 8.12 -28.01 -34.33
N THR A 113 8.19 -26.69 -34.22
CA THR A 113 7.94 -25.94 -32.99
C THR A 113 6.49 -26.11 -32.51
N GLU A 114 5.50 -26.06 -33.41
CA GLU A 114 4.08 -26.26 -33.10
C GLU A 114 3.81 -27.66 -32.57
N VAL A 115 4.36 -28.70 -33.21
CA VAL A 115 4.19 -30.08 -32.77
C VAL A 115 4.78 -30.27 -31.37
N ARG A 116 5.97 -29.72 -31.14
CA ARG A 116 6.63 -29.82 -29.83
C ARG A 116 5.89 -29.02 -28.75
N LEU A 117 5.48 -27.79 -29.06
CA LEU A 117 4.71 -26.94 -28.16
C LEU A 117 3.38 -27.62 -27.79
N ALA A 118 2.61 -28.08 -28.78
CA ALA A 118 1.34 -28.77 -28.56
C ALA A 118 1.50 -30.04 -27.71
N SER A 119 2.62 -30.77 -27.85
CA SER A 119 2.91 -31.94 -27.03
C SER A 119 3.17 -31.57 -25.57
N LEU A 120 3.92 -30.50 -25.31
CA LEU A 120 4.24 -30.04 -23.95
C LEU A 120 3.07 -29.35 -23.26
N LEU A 121 2.27 -28.57 -24.00
CA LEU A 121 1.07 -27.92 -23.48
C LEU A 121 0.01 -28.95 -23.03
N LYS A 122 -0.05 -30.13 -23.65
CA LYS A 122 -0.94 -31.23 -23.20
C LYS A 122 -0.61 -31.74 -21.81
N THR A 123 0.66 -31.70 -21.41
CA THR A 123 1.12 -32.10 -20.08
C THR A 123 1.26 -30.91 -19.13
N GLY A 124 0.92 -29.69 -19.56
CA GLY A 124 1.07 -28.47 -18.77
C GLY A 124 2.53 -28.07 -18.54
N GLU A 125 3.45 -28.53 -19.39
CA GLU A 125 4.88 -28.26 -19.29
C GLU A 125 5.36 -27.32 -20.41
N ILE A 126 6.55 -26.74 -20.21
CA ILE A 126 7.22 -25.92 -21.21
C ILE A 126 8.74 -26.02 -21.06
N THR A 127 9.48 -25.82 -22.15
CA THR A 127 10.94 -25.69 -22.14
C THR A 127 11.34 -24.23 -22.39
N TYR A 128 12.52 -23.83 -21.90
CA TYR A 128 12.94 -22.43 -21.92
C TYR A 128 12.97 -21.81 -23.34
N ASP A 129 13.39 -22.57 -24.35
CA ASP A 129 13.43 -22.16 -25.75
C ASP A 129 12.04 -21.88 -26.37
N LEU A 130 10.98 -22.42 -25.75
CA LEU A 130 9.61 -22.26 -26.22
C LEU A 130 8.82 -21.17 -25.48
N LEU A 131 9.41 -20.52 -24.47
CA LEU A 131 8.78 -19.41 -23.74
C LEU A 131 8.26 -18.27 -24.65
N PRO A 132 8.97 -17.82 -25.71
CA PRO A 132 8.46 -16.78 -26.61
C PRO A 132 7.11 -17.12 -27.29
N PHE A 133 6.80 -18.41 -27.43
CA PHE A 133 5.56 -18.90 -28.05
C PHE A 133 4.43 -19.14 -27.04
N LEU A 134 4.73 -19.12 -25.73
CA LEU A 134 3.74 -19.30 -24.67
C LEU A 134 2.93 -18.02 -24.43
N PHE A 135 3.55 -16.84 -24.57
CA PHE A 135 2.95 -15.55 -24.25
C PHE A 135 2.33 -14.89 -25.49
N LYS A 136 1.01 -14.82 -25.52
CA LYS A 136 0.29 -14.11 -26.58
C LYS A 136 0.29 -12.59 -26.31
N PRO A 137 0.54 -11.75 -27.32
CA PRO A 137 0.35 -10.30 -27.25
C PRO A 137 -1.02 -9.92 -26.67
N ASN A 138 -1.07 -8.93 -25.78
CA ASN A 138 -2.26 -8.51 -25.03
C ASN A 138 -2.88 -9.58 -24.11
N GLY A 139 -2.27 -10.76 -23.99
CA GLY A 139 -2.71 -11.82 -23.09
C GLY A 139 -2.54 -11.46 -21.61
N LEU A 140 -3.36 -12.07 -20.76
CA LEU A 140 -3.27 -11.94 -19.31
C LEU A 140 -2.16 -12.85 -18.77
N VAL A 141 -1.19 -12.24 -18.09
CA VAL A 141 -0.09 -12.95 -17.44
C VAL A 141 -0.26 -12.85 -15.94
N TYR A 142 -0.30 -14.00 -15.28
CA TYR A 142 -0.25 -14.12 -13.84
C TYR A 142 1.18 -13.94 -13.34
N THR A 143 1.34 -13.21 -12.25
CA THR A 143 2.58 -13.08 -11.48
C THR A 143 2.26 -12.70 -10.04
N THR A 144 3.27 -12.48 -9.20
CA THR A 144 3.08 -12.08 -7.79
C THR A 144 3.71 -10.72 -7.50
N CYS A 145 3.15 -10.00 -6.53
CA CYS A 145 3.70 -8.73 -6.06
C CYS A 145 5.05 -8.95 -5.37
N ARG A 146 6.04 -8.09 -5.68
CA ARG A 146 7.42 -8.18 -5.19
C ARG A 146 7.52 -8.32 -3.67
N GLY A 147 6.83 -7.47 -2.90
CA GLY A 147 6.91 -7.46 -1.43
C GLY A 147 5.78 -8.18 -0.69
N THR A 148 4.53 -8.10 -1.17
CA THR A 148 3.40 -8.75 -0.46
C THR A 148 3.17 -10.21 -0.86
N LYS A 149 3.79 -10.65 -1.97
CA LYS A 149 3.57 -11.96 -2.63
C LYS A 149 2.11 -12.22 -3.02
N LYS A 150 1.25 -11.20 -2.98
CA LYS A 150 -0.14 -11.31 -3.40
C LYS A 150 -0.22 -11.51 -4.91
N PRO A 151 -1.24 -12.25 -5.38
CA PRO A 151 -1.44 -12.49 -6.80
C PRO A 151 -1.69 -11.19 -7.55
N ARG A 152 -1.25 -11.15 -8.80
CA ARG A 152 -1.39 -10.03 -9.71
C ARG A 152 -1.52 -10.53 -11.14
N CYS A 153 -2.27 -9.80 -11.96
CA CYS A 153 -2.21 -9.95 -13.41
C CYS A 153 -1.68 -8.69 -14.10
N ILE A 154 -1.03 -8.91 -15.23
CA ILE A 154 -0.52 -7.87 -16.13
C ILE A 154 -0.96 -8.20 -17.55
N ARG A 155 -1.08 -7.18 -18.40
CA ARG A 155 -1.31 -7.34 -19.84
C ARG A 155 0.03 -7.41 -20.54
N PHE A 156 0.31 -8.54 -21.18
CA PHE A 156 1.59 -8.80 -21.87
C PHE A 156 1.74 -7.89 -23.09
N GLU A 157 2.91 -7.25 -23.22
CA GLU A 157 3.25 -6.45 -24.40
C GLU A 157 4.29 -7.17 -25.24
N SER A 158 5.41 -7.56 -24.63
CA SER A 158 6.46 -8.29 -25.32
C SER A 158 7.38 -9.06 -24.37
N GLY A 159 8.14 -9.98 -24.97
CA GLY A 159 9.11 -10.78 -24.24
C GLY A 159 10.33 -11.09 -25.08
N GLU A 160 11.51 -10.96 -24.47
CA GLU A 160 12.80 -11.14 -25.13
C GLU A 160 13.71 -12.00 -24.26
N ALA A 161 14.42 -12.96 -24.86
CA ALA A 161 15.49 -13.68 -24.17
C ALA A 161 16.72 -12.75 -24.02
N LYS A 162 17.23 -12.63 -22.80
CA LYS A 162 18.37 -11.78 -22.45
C LYS A 162 19.33 -12.52 -21.52
N THR A 163 20.55 -12.01 -21.44
CA THR A 163 21.58 -12.50 -20.52
C THR A 163 22.03 -11.34 -19.64
N SER A 164 22.04 -11.52 -18.33
CA SER A 164 22.50 -10.50 -17.38
C SER A 164 23.99 -10.22 -17.54
N THR A 165 24.46 -9.09 -17.02
CA THR A 165 25.90 -8.79 -16.87
C THR A 165 26.65 -9.90 -16.13
N THR A 166 25.96 -10.64 -15.26
CA THR A 166 26.48 -11.79 -14.49
C THR A 166 26.54 -13.10 -15.30
N GLY A 167 26.07 -13.09 -16.55
CA GLY A 167 26.12 -14.25 -17.46
C GLY A 167 24.96 -15.23 -17.32
N VAL A 168 23.89 -14.85 -16.60
CA VAL A 168 22.72 -15.71 -16.43
C VAL A 168 21.65 -15.36 -17.45
N ASP A 169 21.15 -16.37 -18.14
CA ASP A 169 20.06 -16.24 -19.12
C ASP A 169 18.70 -16.12 -18.43
N TYR A 170 17.85 -15.26 -18.99
CA TYR A 170 16.48 -15.05 -18.54
C TYR A 170 15.56 -14.60 -19.67
N PHE A 171 14.28 -14.92 -19.55
CA PHE A 171 13.24 -14.42 -20.44
C PHE A 171 12.63 -13.16 -19.83
N HIS A 172 12.93 -12.00 -20.40
CA HIS A 172 12.40 -10.71 -19.99
C HIS A 172 10.97 -10.56 -20.46
N ILE A 173 10.06 -10.15 -19.58
CA ILE A 173 8.65 -9.93 -19.89
C ILE A 173 8.31 -8.48 -19.58
N LYS A 174 7.82 -7.77 -20.59
CA LYS A 174 7.25 -6.43 -20.48
C LYS A 174 5.74 -6.50 -20.55
N GLY A 175 5.08 -5.74 -19.68
CA GLY A 175 3.64 -5.64 -19.66
C GLY A 175 3.15 -4.32 -19.10
N LYS A 176 1.83 -4.16 -19.10
CA LYS A 176 1.13 -3.02 -18.50
C LYS A 176 0.13 -3.47 -17.45
N TYR A 177 -0.14 -2.60 -16.49
CA TYR A 177 -1.14 -2.79 -15.46
C TYR A 177 -1.80 -1.46 -15.11
N LEU A 178 -2.96 -1.48 -14.46
CA LEU A 178 -3.68 -0.28 -14.08
C LEU A 178 -3.23 0.19 -12.69
N GLU A 179 -2.79 1.44 -12.59
CA GLU A 179 -2.28 2.06 -11.37
C GLU A 179 -2.88 3.45 -11.17
N PHE A 180 -2.92 3.90 -9.91
CA PHE A 180 -3.36 5.23 -9.53
C PHE A 180 -2.20 5.96 -8.86
N ASP A 181 -1.72 7.03 -9.49
CA ASP A 181 -0.57 7.79 -8.99
C ASP A 181 -0.95 8.90 -7.99
N GLY A 182 -2.22 8.96 -7.57
CA GLY A 182 -2.72 10.05 -6.71
C GLY A 182 -3.43 11.16 -7.47
N LYS A 183 -3.23 11.26 -8.78
CA LYS A 183 -3.88 12.26 -9.64
C LYS A 183 -4.67 11.61 -10.76
N VAL A 184 -4.09 10.61 -11.43
CA VAL A 184 -4.66 9.95 -12.60
C VAL A 184 -4.63 8.44 -12.42
N LEU A 185 -5.71 7.79 -12.86
CA LEU A 185 -5.77 6.35 -13.05
C LEU A 185 -5.36 6.03 -14.49
N GLY A 186 -4.32 5.22 -14.66
CA GLY A 186 -3.74 4.97 -15.98
C GLY A 186 -2.93 3.68 -16.04
N LYS A 187 -2.51 3.32 -17.26
CA LYS A 187 -1.70 2.13 -17.49
C LYS A 187 -0.22 2.43 -17.21
N ALA A 188 0.37 1.74 -16.24
CA ALA A 188 1.79 1.83 -15.92
C ALA A 188 2.55 0.61 -16.49
N PRO A 189 3.80 0.79 -16.95
CA PRO A 189 4.63 -0.31 -17.39
C PRO A 189 5.11 -1.15 -16.20
N ILE A 190 5.31 -2.44 -16.43
CA ILE A 190 5.93 -3.35 -15.47
C ILE A 190 6.79 -4.36 -16.21
N GLU A 191 7.94 -4.65 -15.61
CA GLU A 191 8.86 -5.67 -16.07
C GLU A 191 8.97 -6.79 -15.05
N THR A 192 8.93 -8.03 -15.54
CA THR A 192 9.20 -9.26 -14.81
C THR A 192 10.09 -10.16 -15.65
N ALA A 193 10.54 -11.28 -15.10
CA ALA A 193 11.33 -12.22 -15.87
C ALA A 193 11.21 -13.64 -15.34
N ILE A 194 11.53 -14.58 -16.23
CA ILE A 194 11.64 -16.00 -15.95
C ILE A 194 13.08 -16.41 -16.08
N LEU A 195 13.65 -17.03 -15.05
CA LEU A 195 15.01 -17.55 -15.13
C LEU A 195 15.19 -18.61 -16.19
N GLY A 196 16.37 -18.64 -16.82
CA GLY A 196 16.84 -19.76 -17.61
C GLY A 196 16.76 -21.07 -16.82
N PHE A 197 16.20 -22.10 -17.45
CA PHE A 197 16.13 -23.44 -16.86
C PHE A 197 16.41 -24.51 -17.92
N CYS A 198 16.94 -25.64 -17.44
CA CYS A 198 17.20 -26.82 -18.26
C CYS A 198 16.04 -27.82 -18.15
N GLY A 199 15.72 -28.48 -19.25
CA GLY A 199 14.62 -29.46 -19.31
C GLY A 199 13.23 -28.82 -19.37
N SER A 200 12.20 -29.63 -19.16
CA SER A 200 10.82 -29.16 -19.04
C SER A 200 10.49 -28.77 -17.60
N ARG A 201 9.62 -27.77 -17.46
CA ARG A 201 9.02 -27.35 -16.17
C ARG A 201 7.53 -27.18 -16.33
N THR A 202 6.78 -27.35 -15.24
CA THR A 202 5.35 -27.07 -15.23
C THR A 202 5.12 -25.55 -15.36
N ILE A 203 4.15 -25.15 -16.19
CA ILE A 203 3.90 -23.73 -16.50
C ILE A 203 3.51 -22.94 -15.24
N ASN A 204 2.72 -23.55 -14.35
CA ASN A 204 2.27 -22.94 -13.09
C ASN A 204 3.38 -22.72 -12.06
N SER A 205 4.57 -23.31 -12.24
CA SER A 205 5.72 -23.14 -11.35
C SER A 205 6.61 -21.95 -11.72
N LEU A 206 6.36 -21.32 -12.88
CA LEU A 206 7.13 -20.19 -13.37
C LEU A 206 6.80 -18.90 -12.61
N GLU A 207 7.75 -17.96 -12.57
CA GLU A 207 7.57 -16.66 -11.90
C GLU A 207 6.48 -15.79 -12.55
N ALA A 208 6.26 -16.01 -13.85
CA ALA A 208 5.15 -15.44 -14.60
C ALA A 208 4.69 -16.43 -15.68
N PHE A 209 3.39 -16.53 -15.90
CA PHE A 209 2.81 -17.42 -16.92
C PHE A 209 1.41 -16.96 -17.33
N PRO A 210 0.89 -17.37 -18.51
CA PRO A 210 -0.47 -17.00 -18.93
C PRO A 210 -1.52 -17.51 -17.94
N LEU A 211 -2.47 -16.65 -17.55
CA LEU A 211 -3.44 -16.91 -16.47
C LEU A 211 -4.24 -18.21 -16.66
N GLN A 212 -4.49 -18.60 -17.91
CA GLN A 212 -5.21 -19.84 -18.29
C GLN A 212 -4.56 -21.14 -17.80
N TYR A 213 -3.28 -21.11 -17.42
CA TYR A 213 -2.56 -22.28 -16.90
C TYR A 213 -2.50 -22.32 -15.37
N HIS A 214 -3.22 -21.44 -14.69
CA HIS A 214 -3.34 -21.46 -13.24
C HIS A 214 -4.30 -22.58 -12.79
N GLU A 215 -3.91 -23.38 -11.79
CA GLU A 215 -4.71 -24.55 -11.33
C GLU A 215 -6.15 -24.20 -10.95
N ALA A 216 -6.33 -23.01 -10.35
CA ALA A 216 -7.63 -22.45 -9.98
C ALA A 216 -7.94 -21.14 -10.74
N GLU A 217 -7.89 -21.16 -12.08
CA GLU A 217 -8.10 -19.95 -12.92
C GLU A 217 -9.35 -19.15 -12.52
N GLU A 218 -10.52 -19.80 -12.42
CA GLU A 218 -11.79 -19.13 -12.12
C GLU A 218 -11.75 -18.41 -10.76
N SER A 219 -11.33 -19.11 -9.71
CA SER A 219 -11.20 -18.54 -8.37
C SER A 219 -10.19 -17.39 -8.31
N MET A 220 -9.10 -17.49 -9.07
CA MET A 220 -8.11 -16.42 -9.16
C MET A 220 -8.64 -15.20 -9.89
N ARG A 221 -9.38 -15.38 -11.00
CA ARG A 221 -10.05 -14.29 -11.70
C ARG A 221 -11.02 -13.57 -10.79
N GLU A 222 -11.87 -14.30 -10.06
CA GLU A 222 -12.80 -13.71 -9.08
C GLU A 222 -12.07 -12.91 -8.01
N THR A 223 -10.98 -13.45 -7.46
CA THR A 223 -10.17 -12.78 -6.44
C THR A 223 -9.54 -11.49 -6.98
N LEU A 224 -8.98 -11.54 -8.19
CA LEU A 224 -8.37 -10.38 -8.84
C LEU A 224 -9.40 -9.31 -9.19
N VAL A 225 -10.56 -9.69 -9.74
CA VAL A 225 -11.67 -8.75 -10.00
C VAL A 225 -12.14 -8.11 -8.70
N LYS A 226 -12.33 -8.89 -7.63
CA LYS A 226 -12.72 -8.35 -6.32
C LYS A 226 -11.70 -7.35 -5.78
N CYS A 227 -10.40 -7.65 -5.91
CA CYS A 227 -9.32 -6.74 -5.57
C CYS A 227 -9.34 -5.48 -6.45
N GLY A 228 -9.51 -5.62 -7.76
CA GLY A 228 -9.60 -4.52 -8.71
C GLY A 228 -10.78 -3.58 -8.42
N ARG A 229 -11.97 -4.13 -8.13
CA ARG A 229 -13.14 -3.35 -7.71
C ARG A 229 -12.86 -2.57 -6.44
N LYS A 230 -12.24 -3.21 -5.46
CA LYS A 230 -11.87 -2.55 -4.20
C LYS A 230 -10.83 -1.45 -4.42
N PHE A 231 -9.83 -1.69 -5.26
CA PHE A 231 -8.85 -0.69 -5.65
C PHE A 231 -9.52 0.53 -6.29
N CYS A 232 -10.26 0.34 -7.37
CA CYS A 232 -10.88 1.42 -8.15
C CYS A 232 -11.98 2.17 -7.40
N PHE A 233 -12.91 1.45 -6.75
CA PHE A 233 -14.13 2.07 -6.21
C PHE A 233 -14.05 2.40 -4.72
N SER A 234 -13.13 1.78 -3.97
CA SER A 234 -13.09 1.92 -2.50
C SER A 234 -11.80 2.54 -1.97
N LEU A 235 -10.71 2.54 -2.73
CA LEU A 235 -9.38 2.94 -2.25
C LEU A 235 -8.74 4.10 -3.03
N ILE A 236 -9.34 4.54 -4.15
CA ILE A 236 -8.91 5.78 -4.83
C ILE A 236 -9.21 7.00 -3.95
N GLY A 237 -8.28 7.95 -3.99
CA GLY A 237 -8.31 9.17 -3.17
C GLY A 237 -7.75 8.96 -1.76
N THR A 238 -8.25 9.74 -0.81
CA THR A 238 -7.83 9.67 0.60
C THR A 238 -8.84 8.84 1.40
N GLN A 239 -8.41 7.68 1.91
CA GLN A 239 -9.29 6.73 2.61
C GLN A 239 -8.69 6.29 3.94
N HIS A 240 -9.50 6.30 5.01
CA HIS A 240 -9.12 5.78 6.32
C HIS A 240 -9.60 4.33 6.47
N ARG A 241 -8.66 3.39 6.64
CA ARG A 241 -8.95 1.94 6.66
C ARG A 241 -8.17 1.22 7.75
N HIS A 242 -8.55 -0.03 8.03
CA HIS A 242 -7.74 -0.93 8.86
C HIS A 242 -6.93 -1.87 7.97
N TYR A 243 -5.71 -2.19 8.38
CA TYR A 243 -4.84 -3.10 7.67
C TYR A 243 -4.24 -4.15 8.60
N ARG A 244 -4.27 -5.41 8.16
CA ARG A 244 -3.63 -6.52 8.84
C ARG A 244 -2.96 -7.46 7.84
N GLY A 245 -1.66 -7.32 7.66
CA GLY A 245 -0.92 -8.13 6.70
C GLY A 245 0.53 -7.67 6.52
N LYS A 246 1.19 -8.22 5.50
CA LYS A 246 2.53 -7.80 5.11
C LYS A 246 2.46 -6.58 4.21
N ALA A 247 2.97 -5.45 4.65
CA ALA A 247 3.23 -4.28 3.82
C ALA A 247 4.72 -4.23 3.48
N PHE A 248 5.13 -3.37 2.54
CA PHE A 248 6.55 -3.19 2.26
C PHE A 248 6.90 -1.77 1.85
N GLN A 249 8.18 -1.44 1.93
CA GLN A 249 8.74 -0.23 1.35
C GLN A 249 9.91 -0.61 0.44
N MET A 250 10.01 0.02 -0.72
CA MET A 250 11.20 -0.08 -1.56
C MET A 250 12.32 0.77 -0.99
N LYS A 251 13.43 0.14 -0.58
CA LYS A 251 14.69 0.83 -0.27
C LYS A 251 15.82 0.23 -1.10
N LYS A 252 16.55 1.08 -1.84
CA LYS A 252 17.63 0.63 -2.75
C LYS A 252 17.17 -0.51 -3.67
N ASN A 253 15.99 -0.37 -4.29
CA ASN A 253 15.33 -1.37 -5.13
C ASN A 253 15.06 -2.75 -4.47
N LYS A 254 15.00 -2.85 -3.14
CA LYS A 254 14.60 -4.08 -2.43
C LYS A 254 13.37 -3.83 -1.55
N PRO A 255 12.39 -4.76 -1.51
CA PRO A 255 11.26 -4.65 -0.62
C PRO A 255 11.73 -4.97 0.78
N ILE A 256 11.53 -4.03 1.70
CA ILE A 256 11.62 -4.29 3.13
C ILE A 256 10.21 -4.62 3.57
N GLU A 257 9.96 -5.91 3.81
CA GLU A 257 8.68 -6.41 4.31
C GLU A 257 8.50 -6.06 5.79
N ILE A 258 7.33 -5.55 6.14
CA ILE A 258 6.94 -5.19 7.51
C ILE A 258 5.53 -5.72 7.76
N PHE A 259 5.33 -6.47 8.83
CA PHE A 259 4.00 -6.88 9.24
C PHE A 259 3.31 -5.72 9.97
N ILE A 260 2.16 -5.28 9.45
CA ILE A 260 1.40 -4.16 9.99
C ILE A 260 0.04 -4.65 10.46
N ASN A 261 -0.35 -4.23 11.66
CA ASN A 261 -1.69 -4.42 12.22
C ASN A 261 -2.14 -3.09 12.84
N SER A 262 -2.63 -2.17 12.01
CA SER A 262 -2.90 -0.79 12.41
C SER A 262 -3.97 -0.14 11.54
N ARG A 263 -4.39 1.06 11.94
CA ARG A 263 -5.16 1.94 11.05
C ARG A 263 -4.20 2.63 10.08
N ILE A 264 -4.62 2.69 8.82
CA ILE A 264 -3.84 3.24 7.72
C ILE A 264 -4.62 4.35 7.01
N MET A 265 -3.89 5.32 6.49
CA MET A 265 -4.38 6.30 5.54
C MET A 265 -3.90 5.90 4.15
N VAL A 266 -4.81 5.51 3.27
CA VAL A 266 -4.51 5.30 1.86
C VAL A 266 -4.57 6.66 1.18
N ASP A 267 -3.44 7.12 0.67
CA ASP A 267 -3.30 8.43 0.01
C ASP A 267 -2.05 8.43 -0.86
N ALA A 268 -2.24 8.11 -2.15
CA ALA A 268 -1.14 8.04 -3.11
C ALA A 268 -0.54 9.42 -3.42
N ALA A 269 -1.35 10.48 -3.41
CA ALA A 269 -0.89 11.83 -3.70
C ALA A 269 0.05 12.32 -2.60
N MET A 270 -0.36 12.18 -1.34
CA MET A 270 0.46 12.57 -0.19
C MET A 270 1.73 11.72 -0.07
N PHE A 271 1.63 10.43 -0.37
CA PHE A 271 2.81 9.55 -0.40
C PHE A 271 3.87 10.09 -1.36
N GLN A 272 3.49 10.49 -2.57
CA GLN A 272 4.42 10.99 -3.59
C GLN A 272 4.98 12.38 -3.27
N GLU A 273 4.16 13.27 -2.69
CA GLU A 273 4.61 14.60 -2.25
C GLU A 273 5.72 14.48 -1.20
N LEU A 274 5.56 13.58 -0.22
CA LEU A 274 6.51 13.41 0.88
C LEU A 274 7.68 12.46 0.54
N ASN A 275 7.51 11.61 -0.46
CA ASN A 275 8.53 10.67 -0.92
C ASN A 275 8.83 10.85 -2.43
N PRO A 276 9.32 12.02 -2.88
CA PRO A 276 9.48 12.32 -4.31
C PRO A 276 10.48 11.41 -5.04
N ASN A 277 11.41 10.79 -4.29
CA ASN A 277 12.43 9.88 -4.82
C ASN A 277 12.02 8.39 -4.71
N TYR A 278 10.79 8.08 -4.28
CA TYR A 278 10.35 6.70 -4.17
C TYR A 278 10.20 6.05 -5.55
N THR A 279 10.91 4.95 -5.77
CA THR A 279 10.99 4.29 -7.07
C THR A 279 9.81 3.33 -7.23
N ARG A 280 8.77 3.76 -7.96
CA ARG A 280 7.65 2.92 -8.41
C ARG A 280 7.42 3.18 -9.90
N PRO A 281 7.15 2.14 -10.73
CA PRO A 281 6.79 2.36 -12.12
C PRO A 281 5.61 3.33 -12.20
N SER A 282 5.83 4.48 -12.82
CA SER A 282 4.86 5.56 -12.87
C SER A 282 4.19 5.56 -14.24
N ILE A 283 2.92 5.96 -14.26
CA ILE A 283 2.14 6.20 -15.48
C ILE A 283 2.89 7.17 -16.42
N PHE A 284 3.68 8.10 -15.86
CA PHE A 284 4.39 9.16 -16.58
C PHE A 284 5.91 8.98 -16.67
N LYS A 285 6.47 7.90 -16.12
CA LYS A 285 7.93 7.62 -16.18
C LYS A 285 8.17 6.23 -16.74
N SER A 286 8.60 6.17 -18.00
CA SER A 286 9.26 4.99 -18.55
C SER A 286 10.53 4.74 -17.74
N THR A 287 10.52 3.67 -16.97
CA THR A 287 11.72 3.19 -16.29
C THR A 287 12.41 2.25 -17.27
N ASN A 288 13.44 2.73 -17.96
CA ASN A 288 14.38 1.87 -18.71
C ASN A 288 15.29 1.05 -17.78
N SER A 289 14.92 0.90 -16.51
CA SER A 289 15.67 0.13 -15.52
C SER A 289 15.23 -1.32 -15.55
N ILE A 290 16.12 -2.17 -16.07
CA ILE A 290 15.99 -3.63 -16.06
C ILE A 290 16.17 -4.11 -14.62
N ASP A 291 15.08 -4.17 -13.86
CA ASP A 291 15.11 -4.53 -12.44
C ASP A 291 14.74 -6.01 -12.29
N LEU A 292 15.60 -6.88 -12.82
CA LEU A 292 15.53 -8.32 -12.67
C LEU A 292 16.09 -8.72 -11.30
N TRP A 293 15.20 -9.12 -10.40
CA TRP A 293 15.45 -9.50 -8.99
C TRP A 293 16.57 -10.52 -8.77
N LEU A 294 16.88 -11.32 -9.78
CA LEU A 294 17.87 -12.37 -9.70
C LEU A 294 19.30 -11.90 -9.94
N PHE A 295 19.48 -10.71 -10.52
CA PHE A 295 20.79 -10.30 -11.04
C PHE A 295 21.34 -8.98 -10.52
N GLY A 296 20.58 -8.23 -9.71
CA GLY A 296 21.10 -7.04 -9.03
C GLY A 296 21.65 -5.94 -9.96
N ASP A 297 21.24 -5.91 -11.22
CA ASP A 297 21.71 -4.94 -12.21
C ASP A 297 21.01 -3.57 -12.01
N THR A 298 21.65 -2.68 -11.26
CA THR A 298 21.25 -1.27 -11.13
C THR A 298 21.86 -0.41 -12.23
N THR A 299 21.12 -0.14 -13.30
CA THR A 299 21.41 0.97 -14.21
C THR A 299 20.19 1.90 -14.29
N SER A 300 20.28 3.04 -13.62
CA SER A 300 19.24 4.06 -13.57
C SER A 300 19.42 5.06 -14.71
N SER A 301 18.52 5.05 -15.70
CA SER A 301 18.35 6.19 -16.60
C SER A 301 16.90 6.65 -16.58
N ASN A 302 16.65 7.85 -16.06
CA ASN A 302 15.35 8.52 -16.12
C ASN A 302 15.20 9.19 -17.49
N LYS A 303 14.45 8.57 -18.41
CA LYS A 303 13.89 9.28 -19.56
C LYS A 303 12.38 9.36 -19.41
N LEU A 304 11.85 10.57 -19.52
CA LEU A 304 10.42 10.82 -19.57
C LEU A 304 9.91 10.40 -20.94
N ASP A 305 8.85 9.61 -20.97
CA ASP A 305 8.18 9.19 -22.20
C ASP A 305 6.91 10.04 -22.34
N GLU A 306 6.93 11.00 -23.27
CA GLU A 306 5.86 11.98 -23.45
C GLU A 306 4.57 11.38 -24.04
N SER A 307 4.59 10.12 -24.50
CA SER A 307 3.44 9.45 -25.11
C SER A 307 2.36 8.97 -24.12
N ALA A 308 2.57 9.15 -22.81
CA ALA A 308 1.62 8.70 -21.78
C ALA A 308 0.46 9.68 -21.49
N MET A 309 0.46 10.87 -22.11
CA MET A 309 -0.52 11.94 -21.85
C MET A 309 -1.96 11.64 -22.32
N GLU A 310 -2.22 10.56 -23.07
CA GLU A 310 -3.57 10.25 -23.60
C GLU A 310 -4.34 9.14 -22.86
N SER A 311 -3.82 8.60 -21.75
CA SER A 311 -4.34 7.35 -21.16
C SER A 311 -5.06 7.46 -19.80
N SER A 312 -5.80 8.56 -19.55
CA SER A 312 -6.69 8.60 -18.39
C SER A 312 -7.85 7.62 -18.61
N VAL A 313 -7.95 6.60 -17.76
CA VAL A 313 -9.02 5.60 -17.84
C VAL A 313 -10.20 6.08 -17.02
N ASN A 314 -11.37 6.16 -17.64
CA ASN A 314 -12.60 6.51 -16.93
C ASN A 314 -13.06 5.34 -16.06
N LEU A 315 -13.26 5.60 -14.76
CA LEU A 315 -13.71 4.63 -13.76
C LEU A 315 -15.05 3.98 -14.12
N ASP A 316 -15.96 4.73 -14.75
CA ASP A 316 -17.31 4.26 -15.09
C ASP A 316 -17.35 3.38 -16.35
N ALA A 317 -16.24 3.31 -17.08
CA ALA A 317 -16.11 2.54 -18.32
C ALA A 317 -15.21 1.29 -18.17
N LEU A 318 -14.80 0.94 -16.94
CA LEU A 318 -13.92 -0.19 -16.69
C LEU A 318 -14.63 -1.54 -16.94
N THR A 319 -14.00 -2.39 -17.75
CA THR A 319 -14.46 -3.77 -17.96
C THR A 319 -13.93 -4.71 -16.87
N ASP A 320 -14.55 -5.88 -16.70
CA ASP A 320 -14.02 -6.91 -15.78
C ASP A 320 -12.58 -7.33 -16.16
N GLU A 321 -12.21 -7.27 -17.43
CA GLU A 321 -10.83 -7.53 -17.87
C GLU A 321 -9.83 -6.44 -17.46
N ASP A 322 -10.26 -5.20 -17.34
CA ASP A 322 -9.41 -4.11 -16.83
C ASP A 322 -9.24 -4.20 -15.31
N LEU A 323 -10.27 -4.69 -14.60
CA LEU A 323 -10.20 -4.95 -13.16
C LEU A 323 -9.20 -6.06 -12.81
N LEU A 324 -8.96 -7.02 -13.71
CA LEU A 324 -7.97 -8.09 -13.52
C LEU A 324 -6.53 -7.55 -13.46
N ILE A 325 -6.24 -6.47 -14.18
CA ILE A 325 -4.89 -5.90 -14.27
C ILE A 325 -4.66 -4.73 -13.30
N CYS A 326 -5.56 -4.50 -12.35
CA CYS A 326 -5.39 -3.49 -11.31
C CYS A 326 -4.20 -3.78 -10.39
N SER A 327 -3.60 -2.71 -9.88
CA SER A 327 -2.49 -2.80 -8.92
C SER A 327 -2.93 -3.57 -7.67
N PRO A 328 -2.17 -4.59 -7.23
CA PRO A 328 -2.49 -5.35 -6.03
C PRO A 328 -2.17 -4.58 -4.75
N THR A 329 -1.50 -3.42 -4.85
CA THR A 329 -1.08 -2.60 -3.71
C THR A 329 -1.48 -1.14 -3.87
N VAL A 330 -1.72 -0.49 -2.73
CA VAL A 330 -1.98 0.94 -2.62
C VAL A 330 -0.93 1.61 -1.76
N LEU A 331 -0.67 2.88 -2.04
CA LEU A 331 0.26 3.70 -1.27
C LEU A 331 -0.47 4.35 -0.08
N GLY A 332 0.17 4.33 1.08
CA GLY A 332 -0.42 4.95 2.25
C GLY A 332 0.55 5.10 3.41
N PHE A 333 -0.01 5.46 4.55
CA PHE A 333 0.69 5.68 5.81
C PHE A 333 0.09 4.85 6.95
N SER A 334 0.93 4.16 7.71
CA SER A 334 0.51 3.53 8.97
C SER A 334 0.50 4.55 10.11
N LEU A 335 -0.65 4.79 10.74
CA LEU A 335 -0.78 5.79 11.80
C LEU A 335 -0.04 5.41 13.08
N ASN A 336 0.00 4.12 13.41
CA ASN A 336 0.68 3.63 14.62
C ASN A 336 2.20 3.53 14.43
N ASP A 337 2.62 2.95 13.31
CA ASP A 337 4.04 2.70 13.02
C ASP A 337 4.75 3.94 12.48
N LYS A 338 3.98 4.93 12.00
CA LYS A 338 4.45 6.19 11.41
C LYS A 338 5.33 5.98 10.17
N LEU A 339 4.93 5.03 9.33
CA LEU A 339 5.67 4.64 8.14
C LEU A 339 4.81 4.76 6.87
N TRP A 340 5.41 5.31 5.82
CA TRP A 340 4.89 5.29 4.46
C TRP A 340 5.22 3.95 3.80
N LEU A 341 4.20 3.18 3.43
CA LEU A 341 4.33 1.81 2.91
C LEU A 341 3.40 1.54 1.72
N GLU A 342 3.68 0.46 0.99
CA GLU A 342 2.76 -0.18 0.05
C GLU A 342 1.98 -1.29 0.76
N PHE A 343 0.64 -1.16 0.75
CA PHE A 343 -0.29 -2.06 1.42
C PHE A 343 -1.01 -2.95 0.42
N ALA A 344 -1.15 -4.24 0.72
CA ALA A 344 -1.92 -5.15 -0.12
C ALA A 344 -3.42 -4.81 -0.10
N VAL A 345 -4.03 -4.61 -1.26
CA VAL A 345 -5.47 -4.32 -1.38
C VAL A 345 -6.32 -5.43 -0.73
N ALA A 346 -5.89 -6.69 -0.86
CA ALA A 346 -6.56 -7.85 -0.29
C ALA A 346 -6.69 -7.78 1.25
N ASP A 347 -5.69 -7.23 1.94
CA ASP A 347 -5.57 -7.25 3.41
C ASP A 347 -6.11 -5.97 4.09
N ILE A 348 -6.66 -5.04 3.30
CA ILE A 348 -7.33 -3.84 3.80
C ILE A 348 -8.76 -4.19 4.26
N SER A 349 -9.29 -3.52 5.28
CA SER A 349 -10.67 -3.71 5.73
C SER A 349 -11.29 -2.41 6.20
N GLY A 350 -12.61 -2.40 6.35
CA GLY A 350 -13.32 -1.30 7.00
C GLY A 350 -12.91 -1.18 8.47
N ILE A 351 -13.03 0.01 9.03
CA ILE A 351 -12.74 0.25 10.45
C ILE A 351 -14.00 -0.07 11.25
N SER A 352 -13.83 -0.88 12.29
CA SER A 352 -14.83 -1.07 13.34
C SER A 352 -14.67 0.05 14.36
N TRP A 353 -15.46 1.11 14.24
CA TRP A 353 -15.48 2.21 15.20
C TRP A 353 -16.17 1.82 16.49
N ASN A 354 -15.68 2.31 17.62
CA ASN A 354 -16.27 2.06 18.93
C ASN A 354 -16.68 3.36 19.62
N GLU A 355 -17.88 3.84 19.29
CA GLU A 355 -18.46 5.06 19.85
C GLU A 355 -18.63 5.01 21.39
N SER A 356 -18.75 3.81 21.97
CA SER A 356 -18.93 3.64 23.41
C SER A 356 -17.71 4.02 24.23
N LEU A 357 -16.51 4.03 23.62
CA LEU A 357 -15.26 4.38 24.30
C LEU A 357 -15.32 5.79 24.88
N PHE A 358 -15.80 6.77 24.10
CA PHE A 358 -15.92 8.14 24.57
C PHE A 358 -16.94 8.27 25.71
N ASN A 359 -17.96 7.41 25.72
CA ASN A 359 -18.96 7.39 26.77
C ASN A 359 -18.47 6.80 28.10
N GLN A 360 -17.52 5.88 28.05
CA GLN A 360 -16.92 5.25 29.22
C GLN A 360 -15.78 6.06 29.84
N LEU A 361 -15.31 7.11 29.16
CA LEU A 361 -14.25 7.98 29.68
C LEU A 361 -14.70 8.69 30.96
N ALA A 362 -13.84 8.60 31.98
CA ALA A 362 -14.03 9.24 33.28
C ALA A 362 -13.70 10.75 33.26
N ILE A 363 -14.39 11.51 32.39
CA ILE A 363 -14.23 12.96 32.26
C ILE A 363 -15.46 13.65 32.86
N PRO A 364 -15.32 14.79 33.55
CA PRO A 364 -16.47 15.54 34.04
C PRO A 364 -17.48 15.85 32.93
N TYR A 365 -18.77 15.65 33.19
CA TYR A 365 -19.85 15.82 32.21
C TYR A 365 -19.83 17.17 31.49
N LYS A 366 -19.55 18.26 32.23
CA LYS A 366 -19.43 19.62 31.65
C LYS A 366 -18.29 19.70 30.62
N SER A 367 -17.13 19.13 30.92
CA SER A 367 -15.98 19.10 30.01
C SER A 367 -16.26 18.24 28.79
N LYS A 368 -16.91 17.08 28.99
CA LYS A 368 -17.29 16.18 27.90
C LYS A 368 -18.26 16.85 26.91
N LYS A 369 -19.32 17.49 27.43
CA LYS A 369 -20.28 18.25 26.60
C LYS A 369 -19.61 19.40 25.84
N LEU A 370 -18.62 20.06 26.44
CA LEU A 370 -17.86 21.12 25.78
C LEU A 370 -17.01 20.58 24.62
N ILE A 371 -16.30 19.45 24.83
CA ILE A 371 -15.53 18.79 23.77
C ILE A 371 -16.45 18.39 22.61
N GLU A 372 -17.57 17.72 22.91
CA GLU A 372 -18.54 17.30 21.89
C GLU A 372 -19.05 18.50 21.09
N ALA A 373 -19.48 19.57 21.76
CA ALA A 373 -20.01 20.76 21.10
C ALA A 373 -18.98 21.44 20.19
N LEU A 374 -17.76 21.66 20.68
CA LEU A 374 -16.70 22.32 19.92
C LEU A 374 -16.25 21.47 18.73
N THR A 375 -16.14 20.16 18.93
CA THR A 375 -15.63 19.27 17.89
C THR A 375 -16.68 18.99 16.82
N THR A 376 -17.97 18.90 17.19
CA THR A 376 -19.09 18.75 16.24
C THR A 376 -19.28 20.01 15.39
N SER A 377 -19.12 21.19 16.01
CA SER A 377 -19.17 22.49 15.32
C SER A 377 -18.10 22.58 14.23
N GLN A 378 -16.85 22.28 14.58
CA GLN A 378 -15.74 22.25 13.63
C GLN A 378 -15.89 21.16 12.56
N SER A 379 -16.49 20.02 12.91
CA SER A 379 -16.65 18.90 11.98
C SER A 379 -17.74 19.12 10.93
N SER A 380 -18.78 19.89 11.26
CA SER A 380 -19.97 20.04 10.42
C SER A 380 -19.79 21.06 9.28
N GLY A 381 -18.71 21.86 9.28
CA GLY A 381 -18.43 22.89 8.28
C GLY A 381 -19.53 23.97 8.10
N LYS A 382 -20.60 23.90 8.89
CA LYS A 382 -21.83 24.70 8.77
C LYS A 382 -21.83 25.95 9.63
N THR A 383 -20.92 26.06 10.60
CA THR A 383 -20.77 27.29 11.38
C THR A 383 -19.87 28.26 10.64
N LYS A 384 -20.50 29.03 9.77
CA LYS A 384 -20.04 30.31 9.19
C LYS A 384 -19.93 31.41 10.27
N TYR A 385 -19.64 31.05 11.52
CA TYR A 385 -19.32 31.98 12.60
C TYR A 385 -17.80 32.08 12.68
N THR A 386 -17.24 32.76 11.68
CA THR A 386 -15.89 33.30 11.75
C THR A 386 -15.87 34.36 12.85
N PHE A 387 -15.48 33.99 14.07
CA PHE A 387 -14.55 34.85 14.80
C PHE A 387 -13.20 34.68 14.09
N ASP A 388 -13.10 35.16 12.84
CA ASP A 388 -11.80 35.43 12.25
C ASP A 388 -11.27 36.57 13.11
N ASP A 389 -10.22 36.28 13.87
CA ASP A 389 -9.37 37.32 14.43
C ASP A 389 -8.99 38.27 13.27
N PHE A 390 -8.72 39.55 13.53
CA PHE A 390 -8.60 40.61 12.51
C PHE A 390 -7.57 40.36 11.38
N VAL A 391 -6.86 39.22 11.40
CA VAL A 391 -5.90 38.74 10.41
C VAL A 391 -6.42 37.43 9.78
N GLU A 392 -6.54 37.43 8.44
CA GLU A 392 -6.99 36.30 7.65
C GLU A 392 -6.13 35.04 7.92
N GLY A 393 -6.76 33.97 8.41
CA GLY A 393 -6.11 32.66 8.64
C GLY A 393 -5.64 32.36 10.06
N LYS A 394 -5.81 33.26 11.03
CA LYS A 394 -5.56 32.99 12.47
C LYS A 394 -6.81 32.47 13.20
N GLY A 395 -6.61 31.58 14.18
CA GLY A 395 -7.66 31.19 15.14
C GLY A 395 -8.73 30.23 14.62
N ARG A 396 -8.52 29.58 13.47
CA ARG A 396 -9.51 28.65 12.88
C ARG A 396 -9.42 27.21 13.42
N GLY A 397 -8.33 26.84 14.08
CA GLY A 397 -8.14 25.52 14.67
C GLY A 397 -8.67 25.40 16.10
N LEU A 398 -9.02 24.17 16.50
CA LEU A 398 -9.43 23.86 17.87
C LEU A 398 -8.27 23.21 18.61
N ILE A 399 -7.70 23.93 19.58
CA ILE A 399 -6.59 23.45 20.41
C ILE A 399 -7.10 23.12 21.82
N MET A 400 -7.00 21.85 22.19
CA MET A 400 -7.39 21.33 23.49
C MET A 400 -6.15 20.88 24.26
N LEU A 401 -6.01 21.31 25.51
CA LEU A 401 -4.96 20.87 26.41
C LEU A 401 -5.52 19.88 27.44
N LEU A 402 -4.99 18.67 27.47
CA LEU A 402 -5.26 17.64 28.46
C LEU A 402 -4.11 17.62 29.47
N TYR A 403 -4.37 18.04 30.71
CA TYR A 403 -3.31 18.17 31.72
C TYR A 403 -3.68 17.49 33.02
N GLY A 404 -2.68 16.94 33.70
CA GLY A 404 -2.86 16.27 34.99
C GLY A 404 -1.82 15.18 35.22
N PRO A 405 -1.92 14.42 36.32
CA PRO A 405 -0.97 13.36 36.65
C PRO A 405 -0.83 12.32 35.53
N PRO A 406 0.32 11.62 35.42
CA PRO A 406 0.49 10.55 34.44
C PRO A 406 -0.48 9.39 34.71
N GLY A 407 -0.97 8.74 33.64
CA GLY A 407 -1.79 7.52 33.73
C GLY A 407 -3.29 7.70 34.01
N VAL A 408 -3.81 8.92 34.04
CA VAL A 408 -5.24 9.25 34.30
C VAL A 408 -6.15 9.18 33.06
N GLY A 409 -5.66 8.66 31.93
CA GLY A 409 -6.46 8.49 30.71
C GLY A 409 -6.43 9.66 29.72
N LYS A 410 -5.45 10.57 29.80
CA LYS A 410 -5.32 11.71 28.86
C LYS A 410 -5.26 11.26 27.40
N THR A 411 -4.35 10.34 27.07
CA THR A 411 -4.20 9.76 25.72
C THR A 411 -5.47 9.04 25.29
N MET A 412 -6.12 8.29 26.20
CA MET A 412 -7.39 7.60 25.93
C MET A 412 -8.53 8.56 25.58
N THR A 413 -8.48 9.81 26.04
CA THR A 413 -9.46 10.82 25.64
C THR A 413 -9.36 11.16 24.16
N ALA A 414 -8.14 11.27 23.63
CA ALA A 414 -7.93 11.52 22.21
C ALA A 414 -8.37 10.30 21.38
N GLU A 415 -8.06 9.09 21.83
CA GLU A 415 -8.53 7.85 21.22
C GLU A 415 -10.06 7.80 21.19
N GLY A 416 -10.73 7.93 22.35
CA GLY A 416 -12.19 7.93 22.43
C GLY A 416 -12.83 9.03 21.59
N LEU A 417 -12.24 10.22 21.54
CA LEU A 417 -12.76 11.31 20.71
C LEU A 417 -12.62 10.99 19.22
N SER A 418 -11.50 10.39 18.80
CA SER A 418 -11.31 9.96 17.40
C SER A 418 -12.34 8.91 16.97
N GLU A 419 -12.69 7.99 17.88
CA GLU A 419 -13.72 6.96 17.65
C GLU A 419 -15.10 7.57 17.52
N HIS A 420 -15.45 8.50 18.42
CA HIS A 420 -16.74 9.16 18.42
C HIS A 420 -16.97 10.03 17.19
N LEU A 421 -15.90 10.58 16.60
CA LEU A 421 -15.97 11.42 15.40
C LEU A 421 -15.73 10.64 14.11
N GLU A 422 -15.43 9.34 14.20
CA GLU A 422 -15.01 8.49 13.08
C GLU A 422 -13.85 9.09 12.26
N ARG A 423 -12.87 9.69 12.95
CA ARG A 423 -11.74 10.39 12.33
C ARG A 423 -10.41 9.72 12.63
N PRO A 424 -9.43 9.82 11.71
CA PRO A 424 -8.08 9.34 11.99
C PRO A 424 -7.47 10.07 13.19
N LEU A 425 -6.76 9.33 14.04
CA LEU A 425 -5.95 9.90 15.12
C LEU A 425 -4.48 9.85 14.70
N TYR A 426 -3.87 11.01 14.47
CA TYR A 426 -2.45 11.11 14.19
C TYR A 426 -1.70 11.44 15.49
N THR A 427 -1.02 10.44 16.06
CA THR A 427 -0.33 10.59 17.35
C THR A 427 1.16 10.80 17.16
N VAL A 428 1.69 11.90 17.71
CA VAL A 428 3.11 12.24 17.71
C VAL A 428 3.57 12.46 19.14
N SER A 429 4.61 11.75 19.56
CA SER A 429 5.24 12.02 20.86
C SER A 429 6.17 13.20 20.70
N ALA A 430 6.17 14.11 21.67
CA ALA A 430 7.07 15.25 21.70
C ALA A 430 8.55 14.83 21.61
N GLY A 431 8.91 13.63 22.11
CA GLY A 431 10.27 13.10 22.01
C GLY A 431 10.74 12.81 20.57
N ASN A 432 9.83 12.67 19.61
CA ASN A 432 10.16 12.48 18.19
C ASN A 432 10.44 13.81 17.46
N LEU A 433 10.12 14.94 18.07
CA LEU A 433 10.32 16.26 17.48
C LEU A 433 11.79 16.69 17.58
N SER A 434 12.28 17.38 16.56
CA SER A 434 13.64 17.88 16.53
C SER A 434 13.90 18.93 17.63
N LYS A 435 15.11 18.90 18.19
CA LYS A 435 15.62 19.92 19.14
C LYS A 435 16.32 21.09 18.44
N ASP A 436 16.31 21.11 17.11
CA ASP A 436 16.72 22.24 16.28
C ASP A 436 15.48 22.99 15.79
N ALA A 437 15.42 24.30 16.04
CA ALA A 437 14.28 25.14 15.71
C ALA A 437 13.91 25.14 14.22
N LYS A 438 14.88 25.07 13.31
CA LYS A 438 14.62 25.06 11.85
C LYS A 438 14.04 23.73 11.40
N LEU A 439 14.61 22.63 11.90
CA LEU A 439 14.12 21.28 11.58
C LEU A 439 12.75 21.04 12.22
N LEU A 440 12.54 21.53 13.45
CA LEU A 440 11.24 21.50 14.13
C LEU A 440 10.19 22.24 13.32
N GLU A 441 10.50 23.44 12.83
CA GLU A 441 9.58 24.22 12.01
C GLU A 441 9.14 23.45 10.76
N ALA A 442 10.08 22.82 10.05
CA ALA A 442 9.76 22.00 8.87
C ALA A 442 8.91 20.77 9.23
N GLN A 443 9.26 20.06 10.30
CA GLN A 443 8.52 18.88 10.77
C GLN A 443 7.09 19.23 11.20
N LEU A 444 6.89 20.34 11.91
CA LEU A 444 5.56 20.80 12.32
C LEU A 444 4.71 21.19 11.12
N CYS A 445 5.28 21.88 10.12
CA CYS A 445 4.58 22.21 8.87
C CYS A 445 4.07 20.94 8.18
N GLU A 446 4.97 19.97 7.94
CA GLU A 446 4.62 18.71 7.28
C GLU A 446 3.51 17.96 8.07
N MET A 447 3.69 17.83 9.38
CA MET A 447 2.72 17.15 10.25
C MET A 447 1.35 17.83 10.24
N PHE A 448 1.31 19.16 10.27
CA PHE A 448 0.08 19.93 10.27
C PHE A 448 -0.64 19.84 8.93
N GLU A 449 0.09 19.92 7.82
CA GLU A 449 -0.45 19.72 6.47
C GLU A 449 -1.05 18.32 6.30
N VAL A 450 -0.33 17.28 6.76
CA VAL A 450 -0.83 15.89 6.78
C VAL A 450 -2.12 15.78 7.60
N ALA A 451 -2.13 16.30 8.82
CA ALA A 451 -3.31 16.24 9.68
C ALA A 451 -4.50 17.02 9.10
N GLU A 452 -4.28 18.18 8.48
CA GLU A 452 -5.32 18.99 7.86
C GLU A 452 -5.91 18.30 6.62
N LYS A 453 -5.07 17.78 5.72
CA LYS A 453 -5.51 17.06 4.50
C LYS A 453 -6.36 15.85 4.84
N TRP A 454 -5.98 15.10 5.87
CA TRP A 454 -6.72 13.93 6.34
C TRP A 454 -7.89 14.26 7.26
N LYS A 455 -8.08 15.53 7.63
CA LYS A 455 -9.03 15.97 8.67
C LYS A 455 -8.86 15.15 9.97
N ALA A 456 -7.63 14.76 10.25
CA ALA A 456 -7.27 13.93 11.39
C ALA A 456 -7.25 14.74 12.68
N LEU A 457 -7.52 14.07 13.80
CA LEU A 457 -7.22 14.61 15.12
C LEU A 457 -5.72 14.46 15.34
N LEU A 458 -5.04 15.57 15.59
CA LEU A 458 -3.61 15.56 15.88
C LEU A 458 -3.40 15.49 17.39
N LEU A 459 -2.77 14.43 17.88
CA LEU A 459 -2.39 14.29 19.28
C LEU A 459 -0.88 14.50 19.41
N LEU A 460 -0.47 15.53 20.14
CA LEU A 460 0.89 15.69 20.62
C LEU A 460 0.98 15.23 22.07
N ASP A 461 1.56 14.04 22.26
CA ASP A 461 1.69 13.42 23.57
C ASP A 461 2.99 13.88 24.26
N GLU A 462 2.90 14.16 25.56
CA GLU A 462 4.02 14.61 26.42
C GLU A 462 4.69 15.91 25.95
N ALA A 463 3.90 16.90 25.54
CA ALA A 463 4.39 18.19 25.04
C ALA A 463 4.97 19.12 26.13
N ASP A 464 5.44 18.57 27.26
CA ASP A 464 5.96 19.31 28.41
C ASP A 464 7.09 20.26 27.99
N ASP A 465 8.10 19.73 27.29
CA ASP A 465 9.31 20.49 26.90
C ASP A 465 9.04 21.64 25.92
N PHE A 466 7.97 21.58 25.12
CA PHE A 466 7.64 22.61 24.13
C PHE A 466 6.71 23.68 24.66
N LEU A 467 6.14 23.44 25.85
CA LEU A 467 5.18 24.34 26.46
C LEU A 467 5.69 24.97 27.77
N CYS A 468 6.86 24.53 28.25
CA CYS A 468 7.51 25.11 29.42
C CYS A 468 7.87 26.60 29.24
N LYS A 469 7.95 27.32 30.37
CA LYS A 469 8.41 28.71 30.45
C LYS A 469 9.80 28.85 29.86
N ARG A 470 10.00 29.98 29.20
CA ARG A 470 11.32 30.40 28.71
C ARG A 470 12.35 30.36 29.85
N SER A 471 13.48 29.75 29.57
CA SER A 471 14.60 29.59 30.50
C SER A 471 15.80 30.44 30.05
N HIS A 472 16.96 30.31 30.70
CA HIS A 472 18.19 30.95 30.24
C HIS A 472 18.77 30.32 28.96
N ASP A 473 18.24 29.17 28.54
CA ASP A 473 18.66 28.50 27.30
C ASP A 473 17.99 29.16 26.08
N SER A 474 18.80 29.83 25.26
CA SER A 474 18.35 30.49 24.04
C SER A 474 17.80 29.51 23.00
N ASN A 475 18.30 28.26 22.97
CA ASN A 475 17.81 27.25 22.03
C ASN A 475 16.41 26.79 22.43
N HIS A 476 16.20 26.47 23.71
CA HIS A 476 14.89 26.11 24.24
C HIS A 476 13.85 27.21 23.97
N ASN A 477 14.20 28.47 24.22
CA ASN A 477 13.30 29.60 23.97
C ASN A 477 12.93 29.75 22.49
N SER A 478 13.87 29.43 21.59
CA SER A 478 13.61 29.39 20.15
C SER A 478 12.61 28.30 19.79
N LEU A 479 12.77 27.09 20.33
CA LEU A 479 11.86 25.96 20.11
C LEU A 479 10.43 26.29 20.58
N VAL A 480 10.28 26.81 21.80
CA VAL A 480 8.98 27.24 22.35
C VAL A 480 8.35 28.32 21.47
N SER A 481 9.15 29.30 21.01
CA SER A 481 8.66 30.38 20.14
C SER A 481 8.18 29.86 18.78
N VAL A 482 8.92 28.95 18.16
CA VAL A 482 8.53 28.31 16.89
C VAL A 482 7.26 27.49 17.08
N PHE A 483 7.19 26.69 18.14
CA PHE A 483 6.04 25.86 18.44
C PHE A 483 4.77 26.70 18.61
N LEU A 484 4.78 27.70 19.51
CA LEU A 484 3.64 28.58 19.75
C LEU A 484 3.21 29.36 18.50
N ARG A 485 4.16 29.80 17.68
CA ARG A 485 3.87 30.44 16.40
C ARG A 485 3.13 29.49 15.47
N LYS A 486 3.59 28.25 15.33
CA LYS A 486 2.94 27.26 14.45
C LYS A 486 1.55 26.85 14.94
N LEU A 487 1.36 26.73 16.25
CA LEU A 487 0.04 26.44 16.83
C LEU A 487 -1.03 27.45 16.41
N GLU A 488 -0.67 28.73 16.36
CA GLU A 488 -1.59 29.83 16.06
C GLU A 488 -2.19 29.77 14.63
N TYR A 489 -1.47 29.15 13.70
CA TYR A 489 -1.88 29.00 12.31
C TYR A 489 -2.46 27.62 11.98
N TYR A 490 -2.51 26.70 12.94
CA TYR A 490 -3.08 25.38 12.70
C TYR A 490 -4.60 25.47 12.55
N LYS A 491 -5.15 24.84 11.51
CA LYS A 491 -6.58 24.92 11.13
C LYS A 491 -7.38 23.65 11.45
N GLY A 492 -6.78 22.69 12.15
CA GLY A 492 -7.41 21.41 12.51
C GLY A 492 -7.77 21.29 13.99
N ILE A 493 -8.06 20.05 14.42
CA ILE A 493 -8.31 19.71 15.82
C ILE A 493 -7.02 19.13 16.40
N MET A 494 -6.45 19.80 17.40
CA MET A 494 -5.24 19.35 18.07
C MET A 494 -5.49 19.11 19.56
N LEU A 495 -5.01 17.98 20.05
CA LEU A 495 -4.96 17.63 21.46
C LEU A 495 -3.50 17.63 21.92
N LEU A 496 -3.22 18.37 22.98
CA LEU A 496 -1.92 18.40 23.64
C LEU A 496 -2.05 17.66 24.96
N THR A 497 -1.12 16.78 25.31
CA THR A 497 -1.05 16.24 26.67
C THR A 497 0.16 16.79 27.41
N THR A 498 0.00 16.99 28.71
CA THR A 498 1.07 17.44 29.60
C THR A 498 0.92 16.84 30.99
N ASN A 499 2.04 16.66 31.68
CA ASN A 499 2.07 16.35 33.11
C ASN A 499 2.41 17.57 33.98
N ARG A 500 2.92 18.67 33.38
CA ARG A 500 3.56 19.80 34.08
C ARG A 500 2.85 21.13 33.87
N VAL A 501 1.59 21.24 34.33
CA VAL A 501 0.79 22.47 34.12
C VAL A 501 1.33 23.73 34.83
N ARG A 502 2.20 23.59 35.84
CA ARG A 502 2.70 24.75 36.61
C ARG A 502 3.83 25.49 35.90
N ASP A 503 4.47 24.81 34.96
CA ASP A 503 5.67 25.31 34.30
C ASP A 503 5.35 25.92 32.93
N PHE A 504 4.08 26.14 32.61
CA PHE A 504 3.65 26.69 31.32
C PHE A 504 4.09 28.13 31.08
N ASP A 505 4.53 28.41 29.85
CA ASP A 505 4.65 29.78 29.35
C ASP A 505 3.28 30.45 29.31
N GLU A 506 3.19 31.71 29.75
CA GLU A 506 1.93 32.45 29.82
C GLU A 506 1.29 32.63 28.43
N ALA A 507 2.11 32.71 27.37
CA ALA A 507 1.65 32.83 25.99
C ALA A 507 0.98 31.57 25.45
N VAL A 508 1.07 30.43 26.16
CA VAL A 508 0.34 29.20 25.84
C VAL A 508 -1.15 29.38 26.15
N GLN A 509 -1.50 30.13 27.20
CA GLN A 509 -2.90 30.28 27.64
C GLN A 509 -3.77 30.98 26.60
N SER A 510 -3.22 31.95 25.85
CA SER A 510 -3.95 32.66 24.79
C SER A 510 -4.19 31.82 23.53
N ARG A 511 -3.53 30.66 23.41
CA ARG A 511 -3.61 29.76 22.23
C ARG A 511 -4.43 28.50 22.50
N ILE A 512 -4.70 28.18 23.76
CA ILE A 512 -5.53 27.04 24.15
C ILE A 512 -6.98 27.48 24.26
N HIS A 513 -7.87 26.78 23.55
CA HIS A 513 -9.30 27.05 23.59
C HIS A 513 -9.96 26.38 24.80
N VAL A 514 -9.53 25.16 25.12
CA VAL A 514 -10.05 24.39 26.24
C VAL A 514 -8.92 23.68 26.97
N GLY A 515 -8.79 23.95 28.27
CA GLY A 515 -7.94 23.19 29.18
C GLY A 515 -8.77 22.21 30.02
N ILE A 516 -8.50 20.91 29.88
CA ILE A 516 -9.16 19.85 30.64
C ILE A 516 -8.21 19.33 31.71
N LYS A 517 -8.58 19.62 32.96
CA LYS A 517 -7.87 19.13 34.13
C LYS A 517 -8.29 17.71 34.45
N TYR A 518 -7.31 16.82 34.51
CA TYR A 518 -7.45 15.49 35.07
C TYR A 518 -6.98 15.50 36.52
N SER A 519 -7.88 15.11 37.42
CA SER A 519 -7.55 14.79 38.80
C SER A 519 -7.29 13.30 38.95
N PHE A 520 -6.74 12.89 40.10
CA PHE A 520 -6.73 11.49 40.47
C PHE A 520 -8.16 10.92 40.45
N LEU A 521 -8.29 9.69 39.97
CA LEU A 521 -9.58 9.00 39.86
C LEU A 521 -10.18 8.82 41.26
N GLY A 522 -11.47 9.12 41.43
CA GLY A 522 -12.21 8.84 42.67
C GLY A 522 -12.41 7.35 42.89
N VAL A 523 -12.83 6.95 44.11
CA VAL A 523 -13.09 5.54 44.46
C VAL A 523 -14.16 4.95 43.53
N ASP A 524 -15.25 5.68 43.28
CA ASP A 524 -16.35 5.22 42.42
C ASP A 524 -15.91 5.05 40.96
N THR A 525 -15.09 5.98 40.47
CA THR A 525 -14.52 5.90 39.12
C THR A 525 -13.58 4.70 38.98
N ARG A 526 -12.70 4.47 39.97
CA ARG A 526 -11.84 3.28 39.98
C ARG A 526 -12.65 2.00 40.03
N LYS A 527 -13.74 1.98 40.80
CA LYS A 527 -14.66 0.84 40.87
C LYS A 527 -15.28 0.53 39.49
N ALA A 528 -15.72 1.56 38.77
CA ALA A 528 -16.25 1.40 37.41
C ALA A 528 -15.19 0.87 36.43
N ILE A 529 -13.95 1.37 36.53
CA ILE A 529 -12.83 0.91 35.70
C ILE A 529 -12.47 -0.55 36.00
N TRP A 530 -12.38 -0.93 37.28
CA TRP A 530 -12.17 -2.32 37.70
C TRP A 530 -13.24 -3.24 37.13
N ARG A 531 -14.51 -2.85 37.28
CA ARG A 531 -15.64 -3.62 36.74
C ARG A 531 -15.51 -3.82 35.22
N SER A 532 -15.24 -2.74 34.47
CA SER A 532 -15.07 -2.82 33.02
C SER A 532 -13.95 -3.76 32.58
N PHE A 533 -12.81 -3.77 33.28
CA PHE A 533 -11.72 -4.69 32.95
C PHE A 533 -12.00 -6.14 33.37
N LEU A 534 -12.72 -6.37 34.47
CA LEU A 534 -13.08 -7.71 34.95
C LEU A 534 -14.23 -8.36 34.16
N GLU A 535 -15.08 -7.56 33.52
CA GLU A 535 -16.16 -8.03 32.62
C GLU A 535 -15.64 -8.42 31.23
N THR A 536 -14.36 -8.23 30.95
CA THR A 536 -13.75 -8.67 29.68
C THR A 536 -13.62 -10.19 29.69
N LYS A 537 -14.41 -10.88 28.86
CA LYS A 537 -14.42 -12.34 28.76
C LYS A 537 -13.03 -12.88 28.39
N THR A 538 -12.60 -13.91 29.11
CA THR A 538 -11.33 -14.63 28.84
C THR A 538 -11.56 -16.09 28.47
N GLU A 539 -10.53 -16.75 27.95
CA GLU A 539 -10.58 -18.18 27.57
C GLU A 539 -10.94 -19.08 28.75
N THR A 540 -10.57 -18.66 29.97
CA THR A 540 -10.91 -19.34 31.22
C THR A 540 -12.31 -18.99 31.76
N GLY A 541 -13.15 -18.22 31.07
CA GLY A 541 -14.49 -17.85 31.53
C GLY A 541 -14.58 -16.50 32.28
N ASP A 542 -15.70 -16.27 32.96
CA ASP A 542 -15.99 -15.00 33.66
C ASP A 542 -15.22 -14.88 34.99
N ALA A 543 -14.85 -13.66 35.36
CA ALA A 543 -14.18 -13.38 36.62
C ALA A 543 -15.11 -13.60 37.82
N VAL A 544 -14.62 -14.30 38.85
CA VAL A 544 -15.38 -14.60 40.08
C VAL A 544 -14.99 -13.59 41.16
N TYR A 545 -15.85 -12.60 41.41
CA TYR A 545 -15.67 -11.61 42.46
C TYR A 545 -17.01 -11.16 43.08
N SER A 546 -16.97 -10.72 44.34
CA SER A 546 -18.09 -10.08 45.01
C SER A 546 -18.01 -8.55 44.94
N ASP A 547 -19.16 -7.86 45.01
CA ASP A 547 -19.21 -6.39 45.06
C ASP A 547 -18.46 -5.81 46.28
N LYS A 548 -18.37 -6.59 47.38
CA LYS A 548 -17.58 -6.23 48.57
C LYS A 548 -16.08 -6.24 48.26
N GLN A 549 -15.58 -7.27 47.58
CA GLN A 549 -14.19 -7.36 47.13
C GLN A 549 -13.86 -6.25 46.14
N LEU A 550 -14.77 -5.95 45.21
CA LEU A 550 -14.60 -4.84 44.27
C LEU A 550 -14.47 -3.48 44.96
N ASN A 551 -15.21 -3.26 46.05
CA ASN A 551 -15.05 -2.06 46.88
C ASN A 551 -13.67 -1.99 47.56
N VAL A 552 -13.11 -3.13 47.98
CA VAL A 552 -11.76 -3.20 48.57
C VAL A 552 -10.70 -2.86 47.51
N LEU A 553 -10.81 -3.44 46.30
CA LEU A 553 -9.92 -3.13 45.18
C LEU A 553 -9.97 -1.64 44.78
N ALA A 554 -11.16 -1.04 44.79
CA ALA A 554 -11.34 0.38 44.48
C ALA A 554 -10.77 1.32 45.55
N LYS A 555 -10.69 0.87 46.81
CA LYS A 555 -10.09 1.61 47.93
C LYS A 555 -8.57 1.62 47.88
N HIS A 556 -7.93 0.61 47.31
CA HIS A 556 -6.49 0.67 47.07
C HIS A 556 -6.17 1.86 46.16
N SER A 557 -5.43 2.82 46.71
CA SER A 557 -4.91 3.97 45.97
C SER A 557 -3.74 3.51 45.11
N LEU A 558 -4.01 2.68 44.10
CA LEU A 558 -3.06 2.35 43.04
C LEU A 558 -2.87 3.60 42.17
N ASN A 559 -2.24 4.62 42.75
CA ASN A 559 -1.81 5.91 42.23
C ASN A 559 -2.71 6.64 41.20
N GLY A 560 -4.01 6.35 41.15
CA GLY A 560 -4.93 6.93 40.17
C GLY A 560 -4.57 6.64 38.71
N ARG A 561 -3.70 5.65 38.43
CA ARG A 561 -3.30 5.27 37.07
C ARG A 561 -4.23 4.18 36.55
N GLN A 562 -5.03 4.47 35.52
CA GLN A 562 -5.79 3.44 34.79
C GLN A 562 -4.88 2.32 34.26
N ALA A 563 -3.64 2.66 33.88
CA ALA A 563 -2.62 1.71 33.45
C ALA A 563 -2.20 0.72 34.57
N SER A 564 -2.23 1.12 35.83
CA SER A 564 -1.91 0.22 36.96
C SER A 564 -3.02 -0.80 37.17
N ILE A 565 -4.29 -0.38 37.10
CA ILE A 565 -5.44 -1.29 37.17
C ILE A 565 -5.41 -2.28 35.99
N LYS A 566 -5.19 -1.79 34.76
CA LYS A 566 -5.08 -2.63 33.57
C LYS A 566 -3.95 -3.65 33.68
N ASN A 567 -2.76 -3.23 34.12
CA ASN A 567 -1.62 -4.13 34.30
C ASN A 567 -1.87 -5.13 35.43
N ALA A 568 -2.53 -4.72 36.51
CA ALA A 568 -2.89 -5.61 37.61
C ALA A 568 -3.86 -6.71 37.14
N VAL A 569 -4.92 -6.34 36.41
CA VAL A 569 -5.87 -7.31 35.83
C VAL A 569 -5.18 -8.26 34.85
N ARG A 570 -4.31 -7.75 33.96
CA ARG A 570 -3.56 -8.60 33.01
C ARG A 570 -2.63 -9.59 33.72
N SER A 571 -1.94 -9.14 34.78
CA SER A 571 -1.05 -10.01 35.55
C SER A 571 -1.84 -11.08 36.31
N ALA A 572 -2.99 -10.71 36.88
CA ALA A 572 -3.87 -11.65 37.56
C ALA A 572 -4.47 -12.68 36.60
N HIS A 573 -4.77 -12.29 35.35
CA HIS A 573 -5.15 -13.25 34.30
C HIS A 573 -4.02 -14.20 33.93
N ALA A 574 -2.77 -13.72 33.87
CA ALA A 574 -1.62 -14.58 33.60
C ALA A 574 -1.44 -15.64 34.70
N ILE A 575 -1.63 -15.27 35.97
CA ILE A 575 -1.64 -16.20 37.11
C ILE A 575 -2.78 -17.21 36.96
N ALA A 576 -4.01 -16.74 36.75
CA ALA A 576 -5.18 -17.62 36.59
C ALA A 576 -5.02 -18.62 35.43
N SER A 577 -4.45 -18.18 34.31
CA SER A 577 -4.18 -19.03 33.15
C SER A 577 -3.08 -20.05 33.42
N SER A 578 -2.04 -19.68 34.17
CA SER A 578 -1.00 -20.62 34.62
C SER A 578 -1.57 -21.68 35.58
N ASP A 579 -2.50 -21.29 36.44
CA ASP A 579 -3.12 -22.18 37.42
C ASP A 579 -4.28 -23.01 36.83
N GLY A 580 -4.68 -22.73 35.58
CA GLY A 580 -5.82 -23.38 34.93
C GLY A 580 -7.17 -23.07 35.60
N THR A 581 -7.28 -21.95 36.32
CA THR A 581 -8.47 -21.56 37.09
C THR A 581 -9.11 -20.28 36.54
N HIS A 582 -10.34 -20.01 36.96
CA HIS A 582 -11.01 -18.73 36.69
C HIS A 582 -10.26 -17.57 37.39
N LEU A 583 -10.38 -16.35 36.85
CA LEU A 583 -9.87 -15.17 37.54
C LEU A 583 -10.63 -14.98 38.87
N CYS A 584 -9.93 -15.14 39.99
CA CYS A 584 -10.47 -14.96 41.33
C CYS A 584 -9.84 -13.75 42.03
N TYR A 585 -10.49 -13.30 43.12
CA TYR A 585 -9.99 -12.20 43.94
C TYR A 585 -8.57 -12.45 44.50
N SER A 586 -8.23 -13.69 44.83
CA SER A 586 -6.90 -14.07 45.32
C SER A 586 -5.79 -13.68 44.34
N HIS A 587 -5.97 -13.94 43.03
CA HIS A 587 -4.97 -13.58 42.02
C HIS A 587 -4.77 -12.06 41.93
N LEU A 588 -5.86 -11.29 42.08
CA LEU A 588 -5.78 -9.83 42.12
C LEU A 588 -5.06 -9.35 43.37
N GLU A 589 -5.36 -9.93 44.53
CA GLU A 589 -4.71 -9.60 45.80
C GLU A 589 -3.20 -9.84 45.74
N THR A 590 -2.76 -11.00 45.25
CA THR A 590 -1.33 -11.33 45.08
C THR A 590 -0.61 -10.29 44.22
N VAL A 591 -1.20 -9.89 43.09
CA VAL A 591 -0.59 -8.88 42.20
C VAL A 591 -0.51 -7.51 42.90
N LEU A 592 -1.52 -7.17 43.70
CA LEU A 592 -1.54 -5.91 44.44
C LEU A 592 -0.54 -5.91 45.61
N GLU A 593 -0.28 -7.04 46.25
CA GLU A 593 0.74 -7.19 47.28
C GLU A 593 2.14 -7.02 46.70
N VAL A 594 2.48 -7.77 45.66
CA VAL A 594 3.76 -7.65 44.95
C VAL A 594 3.97 -6.23 44.41
N GLY A 595 2.91 -5.61 43.88
CA GLY A 595 2.95 -4.22 43.41
C GLY A 595 3.21 -3.20 44.53
N LYS A 596 2.69 -3.43 45.74
CA LYS A 596 2.96 -2.58 46.92
C LYS A 596 4.39 -2.73 47.41
N GLU A 597 4.92 -3.95 47.45
CA GLU A 597 6.31 -4.21 47.86
C GLU A 597 7.29 -3.47 46.94
N PHE A 598 7.13 -3.62 45.62
CA PHE A 598 7.94 -2.89 44.64
C PHE A 598 7.83 -1.37 44.81
N GLU A 599 6.63 -0.85 45.10
CA GLU A 599 6.44 0.59 45.31
C GLU A 599 7.10 1.09 46.59
N ASN A 600 7.03 0.30 47.67
CA ASN A 600 7.71 0.61 48.92
C ASN A 600 9.23 0.64 48.73
N ASP A 601 9.78 -0.31 47.97
CA ASP A 601 11.19 -0.34 47.58
C ASP A 601 11.56 0.87 46.71
N PHE A 602 10.75 1.17 45.69
CA PHE A 602 10.98 2.27 44.75
C PHE A 602 10.95 3.65 45.41
N ARG A 603 10.13 3.83 46.46
CA ARG A 603 10.07 5.07 47.26
C ARG A 603 11.16 5.16 48.34
N GLY A 604 12.06 4.18 48.42
CA GLY A 604 13.14 4.12 49.42
C GLY A 604 12.68 3.73 50.82
N SER A 605 11.41 3.38 51.01
CA SER A 605 10.87 2.86 52.28
C SER A 605 11.18 1.38 52.51
N GLY A 606 11.53 0.65 51.44
CA GLY A 606 11.88 -0.77 51.48
C GLY A 606 13.29 -1.06 51.96
N GLU A 607 14.23 -0.10 51.91
CA GLU A 607 15.61 -0.33 52.40
C GLU A 607 15.65 -0.69 53.90
N MET A 608 14.73 -0.16 54.73
CA MET A 608 14.63 -0.57 56.14
C MET A 608 13.93 -1.92 56.35
N ALA A 609 12.98 -2.28 55.49
CA ALA A 609 12.24 -3.55 55.60
C ALA A 609 13.04 -4.74 55.04
N ASN A 610 13.79 -4.54 53.96
CA ASN A 610 14.65 -5.55 53.34
C ASN A 610 15.89 -5.88 54.18
N MET A 611 16.32 -4.97 55.06
CA MET A 611 17.39 -5.24 56.04
C MET A 611 16.93 -6.18 57.18
N LEU A 612 15.62 -6.31 57.40
CA LEU A 612 15.03 -7.14 58.45
C LEU A 612 14.47 -8.49 57.92
N SER A 613 14.26 -8.63 56.61
CA SER A 613 13.68 -9.84 56.01
C SER A 613 14.70 -10.91 55.63
N TYR A 614 16.00 -10.57 55.60
CA TYR A 614 17.12 -11.48 55.33
C TYR A 614 17.95 -11.86 56.58
N ALA A 615 17.48 -11.51 57.79
CA ALA A 615 18.15 -11.80 59.06
C ALA A 615 17.62 -13.08 59.74
#